data_AF-A0A914YIF2-F1
#
_entry.id   AF-A0A914YIF2-F1
#
_cell.length_a   1.000
_cell.length_b   1.000
_cell.length_c   1.000
_cell.angle_alpha   90.00
_cell.angle_beta   90.00
_cell.angle_gamma   90.00
#
_symmetry.space_group_name_H-M   'P 1'
#
loop_
_entity.id
_entity.type
_entity.pdbx_description
1 polymer ?
#
loop_
_entity_poly.entity_id
_entity_poly.type
_entity_poly.pdbx_seq_one_letter_code
_entity_poly.pdbx_strand_id
1 'polypeptide(L)'
;MPPPKNNGAISRTALIERLMKENALDENSSELVPIELEGFSPRRRSWNNFLLFLQDNLAEVDQKLSQIEAQIWGKLIVMERNFRTAKAYLRNSTIIIDGGADEFDGIR
;
A
#
# COMPACT_ATOMS: atom_id res chain seq x y z
N MET A 1 -24.40 -44.36 5.90
CA MET A 1 -23.80 -43.34 5.01
C MET A 1 -24.08 -41.96 5.60
N PRO A 2 -23.07 -41.12 5.87
CA PRO A 2 -23.31 -39.72 6.24
C PRO A 2 -23.69 -38.89 4.99
N PRO A 3 -24.49 -37.81 5.13
CA PRO A 3 -24.90 -36.96 4.00
C PRO A 3 -23.71 -36.12 3.48
N PRO A 4 -23.76 -35.70 2.20
CA PRO A 4 -22.69 -34.89 1.61
C PRO A 4 -22.64 -33.50 2.26
N LYS A 5 -21.44 -33.04 2.59
CA LYS A 5 -21.19 -31.68 3.09
C LYS A 5 -21.49 -30.69 1.95
N ASN A 6 -22.55 -29.91 2.12
CA ASN A 6 -22.91 -28.84 1.22
C ASN A 6 -21.87 -27.72 1.37
N ASN A 7 -20.92 -27.64 0.44
CA ASN A 7 -19.98 -26.51 0.38
C ASN A 7 -20.80 -25.28 -0.08
N GLY A 8 -21.27 -24.51 0.91
CA GLY A 8 -22.08 -23.32 0.69
C GLY A 8 -21.35 -22.32 -0.19
N ALA A 9 -21.68 -22.32 -1.49
CA ALA A 9 -21.35 -21.22 -2.37
C ALA A 9 -22.09 -19.99 -1.83
N ILE A 10 -21.34 -19.04 -1.28
CA ILE A 10 -21.90 -17.78 -0.78
C ILE A 10 -22.51 -17.07 -1.98
N SER A 11 -23.81 -16.82 -1.93
CA SER A 11 -24.52 -16.10 -2.98
C SER A 11 -23.86 -14.73 -3.20
N ARG A 12 -23.70 -14.33 -4.46
CA ARG A 12 -23.12 -13.03 -4.86
C ARG A 12 -23.74 -11.85 -4.10
N THR A 13 -25.03 -11.93 -3.81
CA THR A 13 -25.76 -10.92 -3.05
C THR A 13 -25.32 -10.84 -1.59
N ALA A 14 -25.07 -12.00 -0.96
CA ALA A 14 -24.59 -12.06 0.43
C ALA A 14 -23.15 -11.54 0.57
N LEU A 15 -22.32 -11.74 -0.47
CA LEU A 15 -20.97 -11.17 -0.52
C LEU A 15 -21.03 -9.64 -0.67
N ILE A 16 -21.91 -9.13 -1.51
CA ILE A 16 -22.10 -7.68 -1.70
C ILE A 16 -22.61 -7.02 -0.42
N GLU A 17 -23.62 -7.60 0.26
CA GLU A 17 -24.11 -7.08 1.53
C GLU A 17 -23.01 -7.05 2.60
N ARG A 18 -22.19 -8.09 2.68
CA ARG A 18 -21.08 -8.14 3.64
C ARG A 18 -20.05 -7.04 3.39
N LEU A 19 -19.67 -6.82 2.13
CA LEU A 19 -18.72 -5.77 1.74
C LEU A 19 -19.27 -4.36 1.97
N MET A 20 -20.57 -4.16 1.74
CA MET A 20 -21.23 -2.88 2.01
C MET A 20 -21.34 -2.62 3.52
N LYS A 21 -21.58 -3.66 4.32
CA LYS A 21 -21.64 -3.55 5.78
C LYS A 21 -20.27 -3.31 6.42
N GLU A 22 -19.21 -3.90 5.85
CA GLU A 22 -17.82 -3.62 6.26
C GLU A 22 -17.41 -2.17 5.97
N ASN A 23 -17.78 -1.59 4.82
CA ASN A 23 -17.53 -0.18 4.53
C ASN A 23 -18.36 0.81 5.37
N ALA A 24 -19.51 0.37 5.90
CA ALA A 24 -20.38 1.23 6.72
C ALA A 24 -19.97 1.32 8.20
N LEU A 25 -18.98 0.53 8.64
CA LEU A 25 -18.48 0.54 10.03
C LEU A 25 -17.23 1.41 10.24
N ASP A 26 -16.73 2.06 9.18
CA ASP A 26 -15.44 2.76 9.18
C ASP A 26 -15.53 4.29 9.31
N GLU A 27 -16.60 4.84 9.91
CA GLU A 27 -16.65 6.28 10.23
C GLU A 27 -16.34 6.64 11.69
N ASN A 28 -16.11 5.69 12.62
CA ASN A 28 -15.90 6.09 14.02
C ASN A 28 -15.02 5.21 14.95
N SER A 29 -14.07 4.43 14.43
CA SER A 29 -13.08 3.78 15.31
C SER A 29 -11.70 3.68 14.68
N SER A 30 -10.75 4.37 15.31
CA SER A 30 -9.31 4.28 15.12
C SER A 30 -8.80 2.87 15.44
N GLU A 31 -7.76 2.45 14.71
CA GLU A 31 -6.98 1.19 14.81
C GLU A 31 -7.64 -0.13 14.33
N LEU A 32 -7.34 -0.51 13.09
CA LEU A 32 -7.49 -1.87 12.60
C LEU A 32 -6.11 -2.57 12.52
N VAL A 33 -5.98 -3.66 13.28
CA VAL A 33 -4.87 -4.62 13.21
C VAL A 33 -5.03 -5.46 11.92
N PRO A 34 -4.02 -5.58 11.05
CA PRO A 34 -4.15 -6.38 9.84
C PRO A 34 -4.21 -7.88 10.12
N ILE A 35 -5.20 -8.56 9.56
CA ILE A 35 -5.26 -10.03 9.50
C ILE A 35 -4.22 -10.50 8.47
N GLU A 36 -3.21 -11.25 8.94
CA GLU A 36 -2.17 -11.83 8.10
C GLU A 36 -2.71 -13.03 7.31
N LEU A 37 -3.13 -12.79 6.07
CA LEU A 37 -3.25 -13.83 5.04
C LEU A 37 -1.91 -13.91 4.31
N GLU A 38 -1.20 -15.03 4.46
CA GLU A 38 0.05 -15.33 3.75
C GLU A 38 -0.14 -15.12 2.23
N GLY A 39 0.51 -14.08 1.69
CA GLY A 39 0.57 -13.79 0.25
C GLY A 39 -0.11 -12.51 -0.23
N PHE A 40 -0.86 -11.78 0.62
CA PHE A 40 -1.39 -10.46 0.27
C PHE A 40 -0.85 -9.38 1.22
N SER A 41 0.20 -8.66 0.79
CA SER A 41 0.78 -7.55 1.58
C SER A 41 -0.31 -6.52 1.96
N PRO A 42 -0.42 -6.11 3.24
CA PRO A 42 -1.60 -5.40 3.74
C PRO A 42 -1.88 -4.00 3.18
N ARG A 43 -1.00 -3.37 2.38
CA ARG A 43 -1.21 -1.99 1.92
C ARG A 43 -0.55 -1.72 0.57
N ARG A 44 -1.05 -2.31 -0.53
CA ARG A 44 -0.79 -1.73 -1.86
C ARG A 44 -1.51 -0.39 -1.94
N ARG A 45 -0.89 0.67 -1.39
CA ARG A 45 -1.47 2.01 -1.44
C ARG A 45 -1.61 2.40 -2.90
N SER A 46 -2.85 2.71 -3.28
CA SER A 46 -3.20 3.08 -4.63
C SER A 46 -3.92 4.42 -4.67
N TRP A 47 -3.71 5.18 -5.74
CA TRP A 47 -4.37 6.48 -5.93
C TRP A 47 -5.11 6.51 -7.25
N ASN A 48 -6.38 6.86 -7.21
CA ASN A 48 -7.22 7.05 -8.40
C ASN A 48 -7.18 8.49 -8.93
N ASN A 49 -6.48 9.39 -8.23
CA ASN A 49 -6.36 10.80 -8.55
C ASN A 49 -4.92 11.26 -8.27
N PHE A 50 -4.33 11.96 -9.23
CA PHE A 50 -3.00 12.54 -9.12
C PHE A 50 -2.87 13.51 -7.94
N LEU A 51 -3.91 14.30 -7.64
CA LEU A 51 -3.89 15.24 -6.51
C LEU A 51 -3.77 14.51 -5.17
N LEU A 52 -4.49 13.39 -5.01
CA LEU A 52 -4.40 12.57 -3.80
C LEU A 52 -3.02 11.93 -3.65
N PHE A 53 -2.42 11.49 -4.77
CA PHE A 53 -1.05 10.99 -4.78
C PHE A 53 -0.05 12.05 -4.33
N LEU A 54 -0.17 13.27 -4.86
CA LEU A 54 0.70 14.39 -4.51
C LEU A 54 0.55 14.76 -3.04
N GLN A 55 -0.69 14.97 -2.58
CA GLN A 55 -0.99 15.35 -1.20
C GLN A 55 -0.48 14.33 -0.19
N ASP A 56 -0.71 13.02 -0.40
CA ASP A 56 -0.26 11.98 0.52
C ASP A 56 1.28 11.89 0.57
N ASN A 57 1.96 12.03 -0.57
CA ASN A 57 3.42 11.97 -0.59
C ASN A 57 4.09 13.22 0.00
N LEU A 58 3.51 14.40 -0.22
CA LEU A 58 3.98 15.64 0.39
C LEU A 58 3.71 15.66 1.90
N ALA A 59 2.51 15.26 2.34
CA ALA A 59 2.18 15.16 3.76
C ALA A 59 3.12 14.19 4.49
N GLU A 60 3.49 13.06 3.86
CA GLU A 60 4.48 12.15 4.43
C GLU A 60 5.86 12.81 4.61
N VAL A 61 6.29 13.65 3.66
CA VAL A 61 7.56 14.38 3.75
C VAL A 61 7.48 15.45 4.83
N ASP A 62 6.40 16.23 4.85
CA ASP A 62 6.16 17.30 5.81
C ASP A 62 6.16 16.77 7.26
N GLN A 63 5.41 15.70 7.51
CA GLN A 63 5.34 15.05 8.84
C GLN A 63 6.70 14.56 9.33
N LYS A 64 7.57 14.14 8.41
CA LYS A 64 8.89 13.57 8.74
C LYS A 64 10.02 14.59 8.61
N LEU A 65 9.74 15.83 8.19
CA LEU A 65 10.76 16.76 7.72
C LEU A 65 11.85 17.01 8.77
N SER A 66 11.47 17.11 10.05
CA SER A 66 12.40 17.30 11.17
C SER A 66 13.27 16.07 11.49
N GLN A 67 12.88 14.89 11.01
CA GLN A 67 13.56 13.61 11.23
C GLN A 67 14.39 13.16 10.02
N ILE A 68 14.24 13.82 8.87
CA ILE A 68 15.03 13.53 7.68
C ILE A 68 16.47 13.99 7.91
N GLU A 69 17.40 13.06 7.75
CA GLU A 69 18.83 13.35 7.87
C GLU A 69 19.31 14.28 6.77
N ALA A 70 20.25 15.19 7.09
CA ALA A 70 20.75 16.20 6.16
C ALA A 70 21.35 15.65 4.85
N GLN A 71 21.84 14.39 4.88
CA GLN A 71 22.40 13.73 3.69
C GLN A 71 21.34 13.17 2.73
N ILE A 72 20.07 13.14 3.13
CA ILE A 72 18.97 12.73 2.26
C ILE A 72 18.54 13.95 1.44
N TRP A 73 18.65 13.86 0.12
CA TRP A 73 18.32 14.97 -0.77
C TRP A 73 17.08 14.70 -1.64
N GLY A 74 16.58 13.47 -1.67
CA GLY A 74 15.45 13.08 -2.50
C GLY A 74 14.64 11.91 -1.96
N LYS A 75 13.38 11.82 -2.40
CA LYS A 75 12.48 10.68 -2.17
C LYS A 75 12.03 10.16 -3.53
N LEU A 76 12.33 8.89 -3.82
CA LEU A 76 11.88 8.20 -5.01
C LEU A 76 10.66 7.32 -4.69
N ILE A 77 9.61 7.44 -5.50
CA ILE A 77 8.42 6.61 -5.42
C ILE A 77 8.30 5.83 -6.72
N VAL A 78 8.39 4.49 -6.63
CA VAL A 78 8.20 3.62 -7.80
C VAL A 78 6.76 3.16 -7.84
N MET A 79 6.17 3.25 -9.02
CA MET A 79 4.75 3.01 -9.26
C MET A 79 4.56 2.01 -10.38
N GLU A 80 3.62 1.08 -10.20
CA GLU A 80 3.03 0.30 -11.28
C GLU A 80 1.57 0.67 -11.42
N ARG A 81 1.22 1.33 -12.54
CA ARG A 81 -0.09 1.96 -12.73
C ARG A 81 -0.40 2.92 -11.58
N ASN A 82 -1.45 2.63 -10.82
CA ASN A 82 -1.90 3.42 -9.70
C ASN A 82 -1.42 2.89 -8.34
N PHE A 83 -0.58 1.85 -8.29
CA PHE A 83 -0.07 1.24 -7.06
C PHE A 83 1.38 1.63 -6.81
N ARG A 84 1.71 1.99 -5.57
CA ARG A 84 3.12 2.14 -5.16
C ARG A 84 3.73 0.78 -4.90
N THR A 85 4.84 0.50 -5.59
CA THR A 85 5.62 -0.74 -5.45
C THR A 85 6.79 -0.56 -4.49
N ALA A 86 7.45 0.60 -4.51
CA ALA A 86 8.59 0.87 -3.63
C ALA A 86 8.73 2.35 -3.24
N LYS A 87 9.54 2.60 -2.20
CA LYS A 87 10.01 3.92 -1.78
C LYS A 87 11.49 3.86 -1.45
N ALA A 88 12.24 4.86 -1.86
CA ALA A 88 13.64 5.03 -1.49
C ALA A 88 13.92 6.48 -1.09
N TYR A 89 14.84 6.67 -0.13
CA TYR A 89 15.40 7.97 0.21
C TYR A 89 16.84 8.02 -0.32
N LEU A 90 17.13 9.05 -1.11
CA LEU A 90 18.36 9.16 -1.87
C LEU A 90 19.41 9.87 -1.03
N ARG A 91 20.55 9.20 -0.84
CA ARG A 91 21.71 9.73 -0.10
C ARG A 91 22.90 9.98 -1.03
N ASN A 92 23.10 9.09 -2.00
CA ASN A 92 24.16 9.21 -3.00
C ASN A 92 23.80 10.30 -4.01
N SER A 93 24.79 11.07 -4.46
CA SER A 93 24.60 12.15 -5.46
C SER A 93 24.16 11.64 -6.83
N THR A 94 24.36 10.35 -7.09
CA THR A 94 24.01 9.68 -8.33
C THR A 94 23.25 8.42 -7.99
N ILE A 95 22.15 8.20 -8.71
CA ILE A 95 21.26 7.04 -8.55
C ILE A 95 21.06 6.45 -9.94
N ILE A 96 21.14 5.14 -10.05
CA ILE A 96 20.91 4.39 -11.28
C ILE A 96 19.50 3.81 -11.20
N ILE A 97 18.68 4.05 -12.22
CA ILE A 97 17.35 3.46 -12.33
C ILE A 97 17.36 2.61 -13.60
N ASP A 98 17.32 1.29 -13.44
CA ASP A 98 17.27 0.34 -14.55
C ASP A 98 16.23 -0.77 -14.32
N GLY A 99 16.11 -1.69 -15.28
CA GLY A 99 15.20 -2.84 -15.21
C GLY A 99 15.84 -4.09 -14.61
N GLY A 100 16.92 -3.94 -13.84
CA GLY A 100 17.59 -5.03 -13.14
C GLY A 100 16.70 -5.70 -12.11
N ALA A 101 17.06 -6.93 -11.75
CA ALA A 101 16.34 -7.71 -10.74
C ALA A 101 16.87 -7.49 -9.31
N ASP A 102 17.94 -6.68 -9.16
CA ASP A 102 18.56 -6.42 -7.87
C ASP A 102 17.69 -5.46 -7.04
N GLU A 103 17.63 -5.69 -5.73
CA GLU A 103 16.95 -4.80 -4.79
C GLU A 103 17.73 -3.50 -4.57
N PHE A 104 17.03 -2.45 -4.08
CA PHE A 104 17.64 -1.15 -3.88
C PHE A 104 18.77 -1.19 -2.84
N ASP A 105 19.99 -0.86 -3.26
CA ASP A 105 21.20 -0.92 -2.41
C ASP A 105 21.68 0.44 -1.90
N GLY A 106 20.98 1.52 -2.27
CA GLY A 106 21.37 2.91 -1.98
C GLY A 106 21.92 3.67 -3.19
N ILE A 107 22.36 2.96 -4.23
CA ILE A 107 22.91 3.50 -5.48
C ILE A 107 22.07 3.08 -6.69
N ARG A 108 21.61 1.83 -6.71
CA ARG A 108 20.85 1.21 -7.80
C ARG A 108 19.51 0.71 -7.27
#